data_AF-D0LRZ5-F1
#
_entry.id   AF-D0LRZ5-F1
#
_cell.length_a   1.000
_cell.length_b   1.000
_cell.length_c   1.000
_cell.angle_alpha   90.00
_cell.angle_beta   90.00
_cell.angle_gamma   90.00
#
_symmetry.space_group_name_H-M   'P 1'
#
loop_
_entity.id
_entity.type
_entity.pdbx_description
1 polymer ?
#
loop_
_entity_poly.entity_id
_entity_poly.type
_entity_poly.pdbx_seq_one_letter_code
_entity_poly.pdbx_strand_id
1 'polypeptide(L)'
;MQTKRIFLSTILLSATFLVASAHSYAGGNDTSQHGGYEVGDVYRGDKVHRSAVTLPRFTAEELENIGFPADDEYVVEAPAPGITYFQIVGICSSYSGGCNPATYTWESIDAYQTSTVFNHGGSIVGTAVLEYGYGNGGANLGGVSGSNYDIEYLCGSMSNLHSCSTGETVTGFLKFYSFSGPQGGSLSANTSSIAYPFGFWSDSLYIL
;
A
#
# COMPACT_ATOMS: atom_id res chain seq x y z
N MET A 1 -56.23 13.43 -24.14
CA MET A 1 -55.87 14.81 -23.75
C MET A 1 -55.40 14.77 -22.30
N GLN A 2 -54.31 15.51 -22.01
CA GLN A 2 -53.66 15.78 -20.71
C GLN A 2 -52.91 14.65 -19.98
N THR A 3 -51.73 14.81 -19.38
CA THR A 3 -50.55 15.72 -19.56
C THR A 3 -49.39 15.03 -18.82
N LYS A 4 -48.18 14.98 -19.43
CA LYS A 4 -46.89 14.71 -18.76
C LYS A 4 -46.66 15.65 -17.57
N ARG A 5 -45.97 15.21 -16.50
CA ARG A 5 -44.92 16.00 -15.83
C ARG A 5 -43.80 15.12 -15.27
N ILE A 6 -42.60 15.45 -15.73
CA ILE A 6 -41.27 15.02 -15.30
C ILE A 6 -40.89 15.89 -14.10
N PHE A 7 -40.24 15.31 -13.08
CA PHE A 7 -39.52 16.07 -12.07
C PHE A 7 -38.03 15.70 -12.11
N LEU A 8 -37.23 16.61 -12.67
CA LEU A 8 -35.86 16.88 -12.25
C LEU A 8 -35.96 17.89 -11.10
N SER A 9 -35.15 17.76 -10.04
CA SER A 9 -34.22 18.83 -9.64
C SER A 9 -33.43 18.55 -8.36
N THR A 10 -32.11 18.75 -8.49
CA THR A 10 -31.22 19.50 -7.58
C THR A 10 -30.68 18.84 -6.32
N ILE A 11 -29.37 18.56 -6.43
CA ILE A 11 -28.36 18.38 -5.37
C ILE A 11 -28.31 19.64 -4.48
N LEU A 12 -28.38 19.48 -3.16
CA LEU A 12 -27.87 20.47 -2.20
C LEU A 12 -26.70 19.86 -1.43
N LEU A 13 -25.52 20.41 -1.67
CA LEU A 13 -24.32 20.25 -0.84
C LEU A 13 -24.23 21.50 0.04
N SER A 14 -24.32 21.35 1.35
CA SER A 14 -24.04 22.44 2.30
C SER A 14 -23.10 21.93 3.38
N ALA A 15 -21.85 22.35 3.29
CA ALA A 15 -20.82 22.10 4.27
C ALA A 15 -21.10 22.89 5.56
N THR A 16 -20.94 22.23 6.70
CA THR A 16 -20.84 22.86 8.00
C THR A 16 -19.49 22.45 8.57
N PHE A 17 -18.62 23.39 8.94
CA PHE A 17 -18.12 23.47 10.30
C PHE A 17 -17.42 24.80 10.57
N LEU A 18 -17.61 25.23 11.82
CA LEU A 18 -17.37 26.55 12.38
C LEU A 18 -15.96 26.69 12.97
N VAL A 19 -15.60 27.96 13.13
CA VAL A 19 -14.37 28.65 13.56
C VAL A 19 -13.88 28.34 14.98
N ALA A 20 -12.55 28.46 15.21
CA ALA A 20 -11.94 29.08 16.42
C ALA A 20 -10.41 29.30 16.16
N SER A 21 -9.98 30.50 15.79
CA SER A 21 -9.44 31.60 16.64
C SER A 21 -8.00 31.41 17.13
N ALA A 22 -7.05 32.11 16.47
CA ALA A 22 -5.71 32.35 16.99
C ALA A 22 -5.69 33.69 17.75
N HIS A 23 -5.37 33.62 19.05
CA HIS A 23 -5.09 34.77 19.90
C HIS A 23 -3.72 35.36 19.55
N SER A 24 -3.66 36.66 19.35
CA SER A 24 -2.45 37.47 19.37
C SER A 24 -2.02 37.74 20.81
N TYR A 25 -0.74 37.55 21.11
CA TYR A 25 -0.12 38.11 22.31
C TYR A 25 1.21 38.79 21.93
N ALA A 26 1.36 40.02 22.39
CA ALA A 26 2.53 40.86 22.20
C ALA A 26 3.31 40.95 23.52
N GLY A 27 4.64 41.01 23.42
CA GLY A 27 5.51 41.66 24.40
C GLY A 27 6.44 40.77 25.20
N GLY A 28 7.70 41.19 25.31
CA GLY A 28 8.57 40.85 26.44
C GLY A 28 9.98 40.42 26.06
N ASN A 29 10.92 41.36 26.14
CA ASN A 29 12.37 41.12 26.18
C ASN A 29 12.78 41.00 27.66
N ASP A 30 13.34 39.88 28.12
CA ASP A 30 14.39 39.88 29.16
C ASP A 30 15.15 38.54 29.22
N THR A 31 16.41 38.71 29.60
CA THR A 31 17.55 37.83 29.75
C THR A 31 17.46 36.82 30.92
N SER A 32 18.41 35.88 30.90
CA SER A 32 18.97 35.13 32.06
C SER A 32 18.50 33.68 32.30
N GLN A 33 19.37 32.79 31.82
CA GLN A 33 19.98 31.63 32.51
C GLN A 33 19.16 30.42 32.99
N HIS A 34 19.73 29.27 32.59
CA HIS A 34 19.69 27.91 33.16
C HIS A 34 18.45 27.02 32.91
N GLY A 35 18.66 25.98 32.10
CA GLY A 35 17.89 24.73 32.18
C GLY A 35 17.88 23.88 30.90
N GLY A 36 18.91 23.03 30.71
CA GLY A 36 18.87 21.74 30.00
C GLY A 36 18.30 21.66 28.58
N TYR A 37 19.18 21.61 27.58
CA TYR A 37 18.88 21.02 26.26
C TYR A 37 19.81 19.83 26.04
N GLU A 38 19.21 18.66 25.78
CA GLU A 38 19.89 17.45 25.33
C GLU A 38 20.26 17.56 23.85
N VAL A 39 21.35 16.92 23.47
CA VAL A 39 21.96 16.99 22.13
C VAL A 39 21.20 16.06 21.18
N GLY A 40 20.63 16.58 20.09
CA GLY A 40 20.22 15.72 18.96
C GLY A 40 19.13 16.21 18.00
N ASP A 41 18.35 17.24 18.33
CA ASP A 41 17.26 17.67 17.42
C ASP A 41 17.78 18.39 16.17
N VAL A 42 17.36 17.93 14.98
CA VAL A 42 17.47 18.70 13.73
C VAL A 42 16.12 18.74 13.02
N TYR A 43 15.55 19.95 12.94
CA TYR A 43 14.43 20.27 12.05
C TYR A 43 14.92 20.76 10.68
N ARG A 44 14.26 20.24 9.63
CA ARG A 44 14.40 20.60 8.21
C ARG A 44 14.00 22.05 7.93
N GLY A 45 14.77 22.74 7.08
CA GLY A 45 14.29 23.91 6.35
C GLY A 45 15.40 24.89 5.95
N ASP A 46 15.66 24.98 4.64
CA ASP A 46 16.29 26.08 3.91
C ASP A 46 17.82 26.33 4.02
N LYS A 47 18.43 26.14 2.83
CA LYS A 47 19.77 26.56 2.36
C LYS A 47 20.97 25.77 2.88
N VAL A 48 21.42 24.83 2.04
CA VAL A 48 22.68 24.10 2.16
C VAL A 48 23.85 25.08 2.13
N HIS A 49 24.38 25.44 3.29
CA HIS A 49 25.79 25.82 3.41
C HIS A 49 26.57 24.51 3.42
N ARG A 50 27.41 24.26 2.39
CA ARG A 50 28.37 23.15 2.39
C ARG A 50 29.51 23.45 3.37
N SER A 51 29.19 23.55 4.66
CA SER A 51 30.16 23.27 5.70
C SER A 51 30.09 21.77 5.90
N ALA A 52 31.10 21.04 5.47
CA ALA A 52 31.23 19.63 5.82
C ALA A 52 31.23 19.56 7.35
N VAL A 53 30.13 19.06 7.92
CA VAL A 53 30.10 18.69 9.33
C VAL A 53 31.09 17.55 9.46
N THR A 54 32.26 17.83 10.03
CA THR A 54 33.20 16.80 10.42
C THR A 54 32.55 16.04 11.55
N LEU A 55 31.91 14.92 11.22
CA LEU A 55 31.39 14.01 12.24
C LEU A 55 32.59 13.51 13.07
N PRO A 56 32.44 13.41 14.40
CA PRO A 56 33.47 12.80 15.22
C PRO A 56 33.72 11.38 14.71
N ARG A 57 34.97 11.09 14.36
CA ARG A 57 35.37 9.76 13.94
C ARG A 57 35.66 8.96 15.20
N PHE A 58 34.68 8.16 15.63
CA PHE A 58 34.89 7.22 16.73
C PHE A 58 35.95 6.19 16.33
N THR A 59 36.84 5.88 17.26
CA THR A 59 37.81 4.80 17.15
C THR A 59 37.11 3.44 17.36
N ALA A 60 37.70 2.36 16.86
CA ALA A 60 37.15 1.01 17.06
C ALA A 60 36.98 0.66 18.56
N GLU A 61 37.92 1.12 19.40
CA GLU A 61 37.86 0.99 20.87
C GLU A 61 36.69 1.75 21.51
N GLU A 62 36.34 2.92 20.98
CA GLU A 62 35.18 3.69 21.47
C GLU A 62 33.85 3.02 21.10
N LEU A 63 33.78 2.35 19.95
CA LEU A 63 32.59 1.62 19.49
C LEU A 63 32.36 0.32 20.28
N GLU A 64 33.44 -0.39 20.63
CA GLU A 64 33.37 -1.60 21.48
C GLU A 64 32.89 -1.26 22.90
N ASN A 65 33.34 -0.12 23.46
CA ASN A 65 32.93 0.34 24.79
C ASN A 65 31.47 0.79 24.91
N ILE A 66 30.80 1.12 23.80
CA ILE A 66 29.35 1.42 23.77
C ILE A 66 28.51 0.20 23.40
N GLY A 67 29.13 -1.00 23.33
CA GLY A 67 28.43 -2.26 23.14
C GLY A 67 27.98 -2.53 21.71
N PHE A 68 28.59 -1.90 20.70
CA PHE A 68 28.40 -2.34 19.32
C PHE A 68 29.25 -3.59 19.09
N PRO A 69 28.64 -4.76 18.77
CA PRO A 69 29.39 -5.97 18.48
C PRO A 69 30.30 -5.73 17.27
N ALA A 70 31.57 -6.14 17.38
CA ALA A 70 32.61 -5.88 16.38
C ALA A 70 32.50 -6.78 15.13
N ASP A 71 31.42 -7.56 15.03
CA ASP A 71 31.33 -8.74 14.19
C ASP A 71 29.89 -9.08 13.77
N ASP A 72 28.97 -8.10 13.82
CA ASP A 72 27.69 -8.23 13.12
C ASP A 72 27.96 -8.08 11.60
N GLU A 73 27.86 -9.19 10.89
CA GLU A 73 27.86 -9.23 9.43
C GLU A 73 26.76 -8.28 8.93
N TYR A 74 27.16 -7.13 8.40
CA TYR A 74 26.25 -6.16 7.81
C TYR A 74 25.58 -6.79 6.59
N VAL A 75 24.39 -7.35 6.77
CA VAL A 75 23.57 -7.85 5.67
C VAL A 75 23.11 -6.64 4.87
N VAL A 76 23.75 -6.43 3.72
CA VAL A 76 23.27 -5.48 2.72
C VAL A 76 22.01 -6.08 2.11
N GLU A 77 20.84 -5.61 2.54
CA GLU A 77 19.57 -5.97 1.93
C GLU A 77 19.62 -5.72 0.42
N ALA A 78 19.17 -6.70 -0.36
CA ALA A 78 19.09 -6.53 -1.80
C ALA A 78 18.13 -5.36 -2.15
N PRO A 79 18.39 -4.58 -3.20
CA PRO A 79 17.50 -3.49 -3.59
C PRO A 79 16.10 -4.02 -3.89
N ALA A 80 15.07 -3.44 -3.26
CA ALA A 80 13.68 -3.75 -3.57
C ALA A 80 13.32 -3.15 -4.96
N PRO A 81 13.10 -3.96 -6.01
CA PRO A 81 12.76 -3.44 -7.33
C PRO A 81 11.34 -2.86 -7.33
N GLY A 82 11.12 -1.82 -8.14
CA GLY A 82 9.78 -1.35 -8.44
C GLY A 82 8.98 -2.37 -9.26
N ILE A 83 7.69 -2.10 -9.42
CA ILE A 83 6.76 -3.03 -10.07
C ILE A 83 7.08 -3.16 -11.56
N THR A 84 7.12 -4.39 -12.06
CA THR A 84 7.24 -4.67 -13.50
C THR A 84 6.12 -5.55 -14.05
N TYR A 85 5.29 -6.12 -13.17
CA TYR A 85 4.09 -6.86 -13.53
C TYR A 85 2.98 -6.66 -12.50
N PHE A 86 1.74 -6.52 -12.97
CA PHE A 86 0.57 -6.39 -12.12
C PHE A 86 -0.67 -6.94 -12.84
N GLN A 87 -1.41 -7.85 -12.19
CA GLN A 87 -2.62 -8.45 -12.77
C GLN A 87 -3.54 -9.02 -11.69
N ILE A 88 -4.85 -8.95 -11.92
CA ILE A 88 -5.84 -9.81 -11.26
C ILE A 88 -5.72 -11.22 -11.84
N VAL A 89 -5.40 -12.20 -10.99
CA VAL A 89 -5.11 -13.59 -11.43
C VAL A 89 -6.11 -14.61 -10.91
N GLY A 90 -6.95 -14.23 -9.94
CA GLY A 90 -7.91 -15.15 -9.35
C GLY A 90 -9.15 -14.46 -8.80
N ILE A 91 -10.30 -15.12 -8.96
CA ILE A 91 -11.56 -14.75 -8.32
C ILE A 91 -12.17 -15.96 -7.61
N CYS A 92 -12.74 -15.73 -6.44
CA CYS A 92 -13.51 -16.71 -5.68
C CYS A 92 -14.71 -16.03 -5.05
N SER A 93 -15.66 -16.81 -4.55
CA SER A 93 -16.74 -16.29 -3.73
C SER A 93 -17.29 -17.32 -2.77
N SER A 94 -18.10 -16.87 -1.80
CA SER A 94 -18.83 -17.78 -0.93
C SER A 94 -19.87 -18.63 -1.66
N TYR A 95 -20.31 -18.23 -2.86
CA TYR A 95 -21.21 -19.03 -3.70
C TYR A 95 -20.49 -20.20 -4.38
N SER A 96 -19.25 -20.02 -4.83
CA SER A 96 -18.44 -21.03 -5.51
C SER A 96 -17.69 -21.97 -4.55
N GLY A 97 -18.08 -21.97 -3.26
CA GLY A 97 -17.49 -22.81 -2.23
C GLY A 97 -16.73 -22.03 -1.17
N GLY A 98 -16.16 -20.85 -1.47
CA GLY A 98 -15.43 -19.97 -0.54
C GLY A 98 -14.09 -19.44 -1.08
N CYS A 99 -13.32 -18.70 -0.24
CA CYS A 99 -12.09 -17.96 -0.63
C CYS A 99 -10.78 -18.23 0.17
N ASN A 100 -10.73 -19.22 1.06
CA ASN A 100 -9.52 -19.92 1.55
C ASN A 100 -8.61 -20.46 0.41
N PRO A 101 -7.34 -20.01 0.35
CA PRO A 101 -6.36 -20.51 -0.61
C PRO A 101 -6.05 -22.01 -0.51
N ALA A 102 -6.30 -22.66 0.63
CA ALA A 102 -5.98 -24.08 0.84
C ALA A 102 -7.08 -25.08 0.41
N THR A 103 -8.34 -24.64 0.23
CA THR A 103 -9.48 -25.58 0.09
C THR A 103 -10.51 -25.23 -0.99
N TYR A 104 -10.41 -24.10 -1.70
CA TYR A 104 -11.49 -23.68 -2.61
C TYR A 104 -11.12 -23.58 -4.09
N THR A 105 -12.18 -23.52 -4.90
CA THR A 105 -12.22 -23.33 -6.34
C THR A 105 -12.05 -21.85 -6.71
N TRP A 106 -10.81 -21.43 -6.88
CA TRP A 106 -10.49 -20.18 -7.55
C TRP A 106 -10.72 -20.31 -9.06
N GLU A 107 -11.40 -19.34 -9.67
CA GLU A 107 -11.31 -19.13 -11.12
C GLU A 107 -10.00 -18.42 -11.42
N SER A 108 -9.14 -19.05 -12.20
CA SER A 108 -7.94 -18.41 -12.75
C SER A 108 -8.32 -17.43 -13.85
N ILE A 109 -7.72 -16.25 -13.82
CA ILE A 109 -7.97 -15.17 -14.78
C ILE A 109 -6.77 -15.03 -15.72
N ASP A 110 -7.00 -15.20 -17.02
CA ASP A 110 -5.96 -15.03 -18.03
C ASP A 110 -5.62 -13.56 -18.28
N ALA A 111 -4.42 -13.28 -18.80
CA ALA A 111 -3.88 -11.92 -18.97
C ALA A 111 -4.73 -10.95 -19.83
N TYR A 112 -5.66 -11.47 -20.63
CA TYR A 112 -6.55 -10.68 -21.48
C TYR A 112 -8.03 -10.89 -21.17
N GLN A 113 -8.33 -11.63 -20.09
CA GLN A 113 -9.69 -11.90 -19.69
C GLN A 113 -10.28 -10.64 -19.04
N THR A 114 -11.40 -10.17 -19.58
CA THR A 114 -12.06 -8.93 -19.14
C THR A 114 -13.31 -9.19 -18.30
N SER A 115 -13.75 -10.44 -18.19
CA SER A 115 -14.83 -10.86 -17.30
C SER A 115 -14.61 -12.27 -16.76
N THR A 116 -15.15 -12.59 -15.60
CA THR A 116 -15.23 -13.98 -15.13
C THR A 116 -16.06 -14.82 -16.10
N VAL A 117 -15.78 -16.12 -16.16
CA VAL A 117 -16.59 -17.11 -16.89
C VAL A 117 -17.67 -17.67 -15.97
N PHE A 118 -17.37 -17.83 -14.68
CA PHE A 118 -18.31 -18.31 -13.69
C PHE A 118 -18.99 -17.15 -12.95
N ASN A 119 -20.16 -17.46 -12.38
CA ASN A 119 -20.85 -16.57 -11.46
C ASN A 119 -20.14 -16.62 -10.10
N HIS A 120 -19.64 -15.47 -9.65
CA HIS A 120 -18.96 -15.31 -8.36
C HIS A 120 -19.77 -14.45 -7.40
N GLY A 121 -21.10 -14.55 -7.46
CA GLY A 121 -21.99 -13.96 -6.47
C GLY A 121 -21.79 -14.51 -5.06
N GLY A 122 -22.66 -14.11 -4.14
CA GLY A 122 -22.58 -14.51 -2.73
C GLY A 122 -22.29 -13.34 -1.80
N SER A 123 -22.26 -13.63 -0.50
CA SER A 123 -22.09 -12.61 0.54
C SER A 123 -20.67 -12.04 0.61
N ILE A 124 -19.69 -12.80 0.11
CA ILE A 124 -18.27 -12.45 0.11
C ILE A 124 -17.69 -12.82 -1.25
N VAL A 125 -16.99 -11.87 -1.86
CA VAL A 125 -16.16 -12.07 -3.06
C VAL A 125 -14.71 -11.89 -2.68
N GLY A 126 -13.83 -12.78 -3.15
CA GLY A 126 -12.39 -12.65 -2.99
C GLY A 126 -11.69 -12.49 -4.33
N THR A 127 -10.57 -11.78 -4.31
CA THR A 127 -9.69 -11.65 -5.47
C THR A 127 -8.23 -11.83 -5.07
N ALA A 128 -7.46 -12.43 -5.96
CA ALA A 128 -6.02 -12.56 -5.86
C ALA A 128 -5.36 -11.69 -6.93
N VAL A 129 -4.41 -10.86 -6.52
CA VAL A 129 -3.70 -9.91 -7.38
C VAL A 129 -2.21 -10.23 -7.32
N LEU A 130 -1.63 -10.53 -8.47
CA LEU A 130 -0.20 -10.74 -8.63
C LEU A 130 0.49 -9.39 -8.85
N GLU A 131 1.47 -9.09 -8.01
CA GLU A 131 2.35 -7.93 -8.10
C GLU A 131 3.80 -8.43 -8.11
N TYR A 132 4.54 -8.21 -9.21
CA TYR A 132 5.97 -8.51 -9.27
C TYR A 132 6.76 -7.21 -9.14
N GLY A 133 7.62 -7.15 -8.14
CA GLY A 133 8.19 -5.92 -7.60
C GLY A 133 7.39 -5.39 -6.40
N TYR A 134 7.84 -4.26 -5.87
CA TYR A 134 7.36 -3.70 -4.61
C TYR A 134 6.48 -2.47 -4.85
N GLY A 135 5.22 -2.56 -4.45
CA GLY A 135 4.32 -1.42 -4.44
C GLY A 135 3.29 -1.45 -3.32
N ASN A 136 2.52 -0.36 -3.26
CA ASN A 136 1.41 -0.19 -2.34
C ASN A 136 0.14 0.21 -3.10
N GLY A 137 -0.95 -0.46 -2.78
CA GLY A 137 -2.16 -0.47 -3.59
C GLY A 137 -3.35 -1.10 -2.89
N GLY A 138 -4.42 -1.28 -3.65
CA GLY A 138 -5.65 -1.87 -3.15
C GLY A 138 -6.58 -2.33 -4.28
N ALA A 139 -7.71 -2.88 -3.90
CA ALA A 139 -8.75 -3.33 -4.81
C ALA A 139 -10.11 -2.74 -4.45
N ASN A 140 -10.98 -2.58 -5.44
CA ASN A 140 -12.33 -2.04 -5.30
C ASN A 140 -13.31 -2.82 -6.18
N LEU A 141 -14.43 -3.25 -5.61
CA LEU A 141 -15.50 -3.94 -6.31
C LEU A 141 -16.80 -3.14 -6.19
N GLY A 142 -17.30 -2.62 -7.31
CA GLY A 142 -18.57 -1.90 -7.35
C GLY A 142 -18.63 -0.70 -6.39
N GLY A 143 -17.50 -0.02 -6.16
CA GLY A 143 -17.39 1.11 -5.23
C GLY A 143 -16.98 0.71 -3.81
N VAL A 144 -16.95 -0.58 -3.47
CA VAL A 144 -16.52 -1.07 -2.15
C VAL A 144 -15.04 -1.38 -2.15
N SER A 145 -14.28 -0.73 -1.27
CA SER A 145 -12.86 -1.05 -1.07
C SER A 145 -12.69 -2.40 -0.41
N GLY A 146 -11.79 -3.21 -0.95
CA GLY A 146 -11.48 -4.54 -0.43
C GLY A 146 -10.53 -4.47 0.76
N SER A 147 -10.72 -5.37 1.72
CA SER A 147 -9.75 -5.58 2.80
C SER A 147 -8.72 -6.59 2.36
N ASN A 148 -7.43 -6.22 2.39
CA ASN A 148 -6.36 -7.18 2.24
C ASN A 148 -6.33 -8.06 3.49
N TYR A 149 -6.53 -9.37 3.33
CA TYR A 149 -6.62 -10.30 4.45
C TYR A 149 -5.46 -11.31 4.48
N ASP A 150 -4.75 -11.46 3.37
CA ASP A 150 -3.61 -12.35 3.27
C ASP A 150 -2.65 -11.90 2.16
N ILE A 151 -1.38 -12.23 2.32
CA ILE A 151 -0.31 -11.96 1.36
C ILE A 151 0.60 -13.18 1.32
N GLU A 152 0.72 -13.77 0.14
CA GLU A 152 1.75 -14.77 -0.12
C GLU A 152 2.98 -14.12 -0.75
N TYR A 153 4.14 -14.36 -0.14
CA TYR A 153 5.43 -13.88 -0.65
C TYR A 153 5.91 -14.79 -1.79
N LEU A 154 6.24 -14.17 -2.92
CA LEU A 154 6.70 -14.88 -4.11
C LEU A 154 8.18 -14.61 -4.36
N CYS A 155 8.89 -15.67 -4.71
CA CYS A 155 10.32 -15.71 -4.98
C CYS A 155 10.58 -16.23 -6.40
N GLY A 156 11.78 -15.96 -6.93
CA GLY A 156 12.18 -16.35 -8.28
C GLY A 156 11.93 -15.30 -9.35
N SER A 157 12.10 -15.69 -10.62
CA SER A 157 11.82 -14.82 -11.78
C SER A 157 10.35 -14.91 -12.18
N MET A 158 9.87 -13.93 -12.96
CA MET A 158 8.49 -13.96 -13.52
C MET A 158 8.11 -15.28 -14.22
N SER A 159 9.07 -15.98 -14.82
CA SER A 159 8.83 -17.25 -15.52
C SER A 159 8.80 -18.47 -14.59
N ASN A 160 9.20 -18.31 -13.33
CA ASN A 160 9.33 -19.39 -12.33
C ASN A 160 9.03 -18.86 -10.91
N LEU A 161 7.93 -18.14 -10.79
CA LEU A 161 7.44 -17.65 -9.50
C LEU A 161 6.94 -18.81 -8.64
N HIS A 162 7.25 -18.77 -7.36
CA HIS A 162 6.84 -19.76 -6.36
C HIS A 162 6.77 -19.12 -4.98
N SER A 163 6.09 -19.78 -4.04
CA SER A 163 6.05 -19.36 -2.63
C SER A 163 7.47 -19.37 -2.04
N CYS A 164 7.85 -18.29 -1.37
CA CYS A 164 9.19 -18.16 -0.81
C CYS A 164 9.49 -19.19 0.28
N SER A 165 10.68 -19.80 0.19
CA SER A 165 11.30 -20.54 1.28
C SER A 165 12.06 -19.60 2.21
N THR A 166 12.44 -20.08 3.40
CA THR A 166 13.24 -19.30 4.34
C THR A 166 14.59 -18.91 3.74
N GLY A 167 14.91 -17.62 3.79
CA GLY A 167 16.17 -17.06 3.29
C GLY A 167 16.17 -16.67 1.81
N GLU A 168 15.07 -16.89 1.08
CA GLU A 168 14.94 -16.42 -0.29
C GLU A 168 14.57 -14.93 -0.37
N THR A 169 14.99 -14.28 -1.46
CA THR A 169 14.64 -12.88 -1.72
C THR A 169 13.25 -12.80 -2.35
N VAL A 170 12.34 -12.11 -1.66
CA VAL A 170 11.01 -11.81 -2.19
C VAL A 170 11.14 -10.95 -3.46
N THR A 171 10.53 -11.41 -4.55
CA THR A 171 10.51 -10.70 -5.84
C THR A 171 9.10 -10.24 -6.22
N GLY A 172 8.08 -10.75 -5.53
CA GLY A 172 6.69 -10.34 -5.73
C GLY A 172 5.76 -10.80 -4.61
N PHE A 173 4.48 -10.52 -4.82
CA PHE A 173 3.42 -10.73 -3.85
C PHE A 173 2.16 -11.22 -4.56
N LEU A 174 1.50 -12.22 -4.01
CA LEU A 174 0.12 -12.54 -4.31
C LEU A 174 -0.74 -11.98 -3.18
N LYS A 175 -1.43 -10.87 -3.46
CA LYS A 175 -2.24 -10.13 -2.47
C LYS A 175 -3.69 -10.56 -2.58
N PHE A 176 -4.26 -10.98 -1.46
CA PHE A 176 -5.65 -11.43 -1.40
C PHE A 176 -6.54 -10.38 -0.76
N TYR A 177 -7.60 -9.99 -1.47
CA TYR A 177 -8.60 -9.04 -0.98
C TYR A 177 -9.96 -9.70 -0.87
N SER A 178 -10.72 -9.31 0.15
CA SER A 178 -12.11 -9.72 0.33
C SER A 178 -13.05 -8.51 0.30
N PHE A 179 -14.22 -8.70 -0.29
CA PHE A 179 -15.29 -7.72 -0.37
C PHE A 179 -16.55 -8.32 0.24
N SER A 180 -17.19 -7.59 1.15
CA SER A 180 -18.47 -7.97 1.74
C SER A 180 -19.59 -7.09 1.20
N GLY A 181 -20.68 -7.70 0.73
CA GLY A 181 -21.87 -6.98 0.25
C GLY A 181 -22.07 -7.05 -1.28
N PRO A 182 -21.11 -6.60 -2.10
CA PRO A 182 -21.19 -6.77 -3.56
C PRO A 182 -21.26 -8.25 -3.96
N GLN A 183 -22.07 -8.55 -4.97
CA GLN A 183 -22.24 -9.89 -5.54
C GLN A 183 -21.70 -10.01 -6.97
N GLY A 184 -21.02 -8.97 -7.46
CA GLY A 184 -20.55 -8.88 -8.85
C GLY A 184 -20.30 -7.44 -9.26
N GLY A 185 -20.02 -7.24 -10.55
CA GLY A 185 -19.76 -5.93 -11.15
C GLY A 185 -18.28 -5.65 -11.41
N SER A 186 -17.96 -4.37 -11.62
CA SER A 186 -16.60 -3.95 -11.97
C SER A 186 -15.67 -4.05 -10.77
N LEU A 187 -14.72 -4.98 -10.85
CA LEU A 187 -13.54 -5.06 -10.01
C LEU A 187 -12.42 -4.23 -10.64
N SER A 188 -11.71 -3.48 -9.80
CA SER A 188 -10.46 -2.82 -10.17
C SER A 188 -9.43 -3.06 -9.08
N ALA A 189 -8.19 -3.28 -9.47
CA ALA A 189 -7.04 -3.32 -8.59
C ALA A 189 -6.00 -2.31 -9.09
N ASN A 190 -5.28 -1.69 -8.17
CA ASN A 190 -4.21 -0.78 -8.52
C ASN A 190 -3.10 -0.80 -7.49
N THR A 191 -1.94 -0.31 -7.90
CA THR A 191 -0.76 -0.19 -7.05
C THR A 191 0.18 0.88 -7.59
N SER A 192 1.03 1.42 -6.72
CA SER A 192 2.06 2.39 -7.08
C SER A 192 3.40 1.99 -6.47
N SER A 193 4.48 2.28 -7.19
CA SER A 193 5.85 2.02 -6.75
C SER A 193 6.61 3.31 -6.54
N ILE A 194 7.29 3.39 -5.39
CA ILE A 194 8.31 4.40 -5.08
C ILE A 194 9.73 3.89 -5.30
N ALA A 195 9.90 2.63 -5.70
CA ALA A 195 11.17 2.06 -6.14
C ALA A 195 11.24 2.07 -7.68
N TYR A 196 12.45 2.08 -8.24
CA TYR A 196 12.61 2.06 -9.70
C TYR A 196 12.29 0.67 -10.28
N PRO A 197 11.49 0.56 -11.36
CA PRO A 197 10.84 1.67 -12.07
C PRO A 197 9.66 2.27 -11.28
N PHE A 198 9.62 3.60 -11.21
CA PHE A 198 8.53 4.33 -10.55
C PHE A 198 7.29 4.31 -11.43
N GLY A 199 6.10 4.23 -10.84
CA GLY A 199 4.88 4.27 -11.63
C GLY A 199 3.61 3.90 -10.88
N PHE A 200 2.56 3.74 -11.67
CA PHE A 200 1.23 3.29 -11.26
C PHE A 200 0.77 2.19 -12.22
N TRP A 201 0.25 1.11 -11.65
CA TRP A 201 -0.30 -0.03 -12.38
C TRP A 201 -1.73 -0.24 -11.95
N SER A 202 -2.56 -0.66 -12.90
CA SER A 202 -3.96 -0.98 -12.65
C SER A 202 -4.42 -2.11 -13.54
N ASP A 203 -5.34 -2.89 -13.02
CA ASP A 203 -6.05 -3.93 -13.77
C ASP A 203 -7.53 -3.91 -13.39
N SER A 204 -8.38 -4.41 -14.28
CA SER A 204 -9.84 -4.43 -14.07
C SER A 204 -10.48 -5.65 -14.70
N LEU A 205 -11.48 -6.19 -14.02
CA LEU A 205 -12.22 -7.36 -14.42
C LEU A 205 -13.71 -7.15 -14.12
N TYR A 206 -14.60 -7.63 -14.99
CA TYR A 206 -16.03 -7.67 -14.69
C TYR A 206 -16.42 -9.02 -14.07
N ILE A 207 -17.00 -9.01 -12.89
CA ILE A 207 -17.51 -10.21 -12.23
C ILE A 207 -18.98 -10.39 -12.59
N LEU A 208 -19.31 -11.54 -13.19
CA LEU A 208 -20.67 -11.94 -13.57
C LEU A 208 -21.56 -12.27 -12.37
#